data_AF-A0A6I5QUR4-F1
#
_entry.id   AF-A0A6I5QUR4-F1
#
_cell.length_a   1.000
_cell.length_b   1.000
_cell.length_c   1.000
_cell.angle_alpha   90.00
_cell.angle_beta   90.00
_cell.angle_gamma   90.00
#
_symmetry.space_group_name_H-M   'P 1'
#
loop_
_entity.id
_entity.type
_entity.pdbx_description
1 polymer ?
#
loop_
_entity_poly.entity_id
_entity_poly.type
_entity_poly.pdbx_seq_one_letter_code
_entity_poly.pdbx_strand_id
1 'polypeptide(L)' 'MSHTYEAFVDIKEYVEGGGAPTRIYTERYEVDAISVRGADEAALSKATGIHPKAAELDVRITRLLK' A
#
# COMPACT_ATOMS: atom_id res chain seq x y z
N MET A 1 12.03 -18.17 7.20
CA MET A 1 10.60 -18.51 7.36
C MET A 1 9.80 -17.29 6.92
N SER A 2 8.69 -17.48 6.20
CA SER A 2 7.81 -16.37 5.81
C SER A 2 6.84 -16.09 6.95
N HIS A 3 6.59 -14.82 7.21
CA HIS A 3 5.62 -14.33 8.17
C HIS A 3 4.55 -13.51 7.46
N THR A 4 3.35 -13.44 8.04
CA THR A 4 2.30 -12.55 7.56
C THR A 4 2.41 -11.22 8.29
N TYR A 5 2.50 -10.12 7.56
CA TYR A 5 2.54 -8.76 8.07
C TYR A 5 1.26 -8.02 7.72
N GLU A 6 0.87 -7.09 8.60
CA GLU A 6 -0.11 -6.06 8.28
C GLU A 6 0.61 -4.81 7.78
N ALA A 7 0.15 -4.33 6.63
CA ALA A 7 0.59 -3.08 6.03
C ALA A 7 -0.62 -2.17 5.83
N PHE A 8 -0.51 -0.89 6.19
CA PHE A 8 -1.41 0.15 5.73
C PHE A 8 -0.72 0.93 4.63
N VAL A 9 -1.40 1.13 3.51
CA VAL A 9 -0.88 1.93 2.39
C VAL A 9 -1.74 3.17 2.26
N ASP A 10 -1.13 4.32 2.47
CA ASP A 10 -1.75 5.62 2.19
C ASP A 10 -1.63 5.88 0.69
N ILE A 11 -2.75 6.17 0.06
CA ILE A 11 -2.90 6.28 -1.39
C ILE A 11 -3.38 7.68 -1.69
N LYS A 12 -2.68 8.34 -2.61
CA LYS A 12 -3.10 9.62 -3.20
C LYS A 12 -3.33 9.42 -4.69
N GLU A 13 -4.57 9.59 -5.11
CA GLU A 13 -5.00 9.37 -6.49
C GLU A 13 -5.53 10.66 -7.11
N TYR A 14 -5.06 10.99 -8.32
CA TYR A 14 -5.63 12.07 -9.11
C TYR A 14 -6.80 11.54 -9.92
N VAL A 15 -7.97 12.11 -9.69
CA VAL A 15 -9.14 11.83 -10.53
C VAL A 15 -8.98 12.60 -11.84
N GLU A 16 -9.16 11.94 -12.98
CA GLU A 16 -9.05 12.58 -14.29
C GLU A 16 -10.08 13.73 -14.41
N GLY A 17 -9.56 14.93 -14.70
CA GLY A 17 -10.32 16.16 -14.84
C GLY A 17 -9.60 17.34 -14.18
N GLY A 18 -9.22 18.35 -14.97
CA GLY A 18 -8.53 19.55 -14.48
C GLY A 18 -9.41 20.35 -13.50
N GLY A 19 -9.38 19.99 -12.23
CA GLY A 19 -10.21 20.56 -11.17
C GLY A 19 -10.77 19.53 -10.18
N ALA A 20 -10.64 18.23 -10.43
CA ALA A 20 -11.09 17.23 -9.48
C ALA A 20 -10.15 17.16 -8.25
N PRO A 21 -10.69 17.12 -7.02
CA PRO A 21 -9.87 17.01 -5.82
C PRO A 21 -9.14 15.66 -5.79
N THR A 22 -7.90 15.67 -5.29
CA THR A 22 -7.15 14.44 -5.02
C THR A 22 -7.91 13.59 -4.02
N ARG A 23 -8.05 12.29 -4.31
CA ARG A 23 -8.55 11.33 -3.31
C ARG A 23 -7.37 10.88 -2.47
N ILE A 24 -7.49 11.05 -1.17
CA ILE A 24 -6.51 10.57 -0.18
C ILE A 24 -7.24 9.59 0.71
N TYR A 25 -6.76 8.36 0.76
CA TYR A 25 -7.35 7.29 1.55
C TYR A 25 -6.28 6.28 1.94
N THR A 26 -6.61 5.40 2.88
CA THR A 26 -5.70 4.36 3.37
C THR A 26 -6.35 3.01 3.19
N GLU A 27 -5.60 2.03 2.70
CA GLU A 27 -6.04 0.65 2.60
C GLU A 27 -5.17 -0.29 3.44
N ARG A 28 -5.79 -1.33 3.98
CA ARG A 28 -5.14 -2.36 4.80
C ARG A 28 -4.84 -3.58 3.94
N TYR A 29 -3.61 -4.04 4.03
CA TYR A 29 -3.10 -5.22 3.34
C TYR A 29 -2.52 -6.22 4.33
N GLU A 30 -2.79 -7.50 4.07
CA GLU A 30 -2.04 -8.61 4.67
C GLU A 30 -1.10 -9.16 3.59
N VAL A 31 0.20 -9.22 3.91
CA VAL A 31 1.27 -9.61 2.99
C VAL A 31 2.21 -10.61 3.65
N ASP A 32 2.53 -11.67 2.93
CA ASP A 32 3.51 -12.66 3.39
C ASP A 32 4.92 -12.25 2.93
N ALA A 33 5.85 -12.15 3.87
CA ALA A 33 7.23 -11.78 3.59
C ALA A 33 8.21 -12.42 4.58
N ILE A 34 9.49 -12.47 4.20
CA ILE A 34 10.56 -12.99 5.06
C ILE A 34 11.09 -11.91 6.02
N SER A 35 10.82 -10.64 5.74
CA SER A 35 11.26 -9.49 6.54
C SER A 35 10.30 -8.32 6.42
N VAL A 36 10.42 -7.33 7.32
CA VAL A 36 9.64 -6.08 7.27
C VAL A 36 9.87 -5.35 5.94
N ARG A 37 11.12 -5.30 5.46
CA ARG A 37 11.44 -4.69 4.16
C ARG A 37 10.77 -5.46 3.00
N GLY A 38 10.74 -6.79 3.06
CA GLY A 38 10.02 -7.58 2.06
C GLY A 38 8.51 -7.35 2.11
N ALA A 39 7.95 -7.14 3.31
CA ALA A 39 6.53 -6.81 3.49
C ALA A 39 6.21 -5.43 2.91
N ASP A 40 7.11 -4.47 3.08
CA ASP A 40 7.02 -3.13 2.51
C ASP A 40 6.96 -3.19 0.98
N GLU A 41 7.96 -3.83 0.36
CA GLU A 41 8.06 -4.01 -1.09
C GLU A 41 6.83 -4.78 -1.65
N ALA A 42 6.35 -5.80 -0.94
CA ALA A 42 5.17 -6.58 -1.33
C ALA A 42 3.88 -5.76 -1.24
N ALA A 43 3.69 -4.97 -0.17
CA ALA A 43 2.52 -4.12 0.00
C ALA A 43 2.50 -2.99 -1.03
N LEU A 44 3.64 -2.37 -1.31
CA LEU A 44 3.78 -1.35 -2.36
C LEU A 44 3.44 -1.92 -3.73
N SER A 45 4.00 -3.07 -4.08
CA SER A 45 3.74 -3.74 -5.36
C SER A 45 2.25 -4.09 -5.53
N LYS A 46 1.63 -4.63 -4.47
CA LYS A 46 0.20 -4.96 -4.46
C LYS A 46 -0.68 -3.72 -4.62
N ALA A 47 -0.40 -2.65 -3.87
CA ALA A 47 -1.14 -1.38 -3.97
C ALA A 47 -0.98 -0.73 -5.36
N THR A 48 0.22 -0.77 -5.94
CA THR A 48 0.49 -0.27 -7.30
C THR A 48 -0.35 -0.99 -8.36
N GLY A 49 -0.50 -2.31 -8.23
CA GLY A 49 -1.32 -3.11 -9.15
C GLY A 49 -2.82 -2.83 -9.04
N ILE A 50 -3.32 -2.51 -7.84
CA ILE A 50 -4.74 -2.21 -7.59
C ILE A 50 -5.06 -0.76 -7.95
N HIS A 51 -4.12 0.16 -7.69
CA HIS A 51 -4.28 1.61 -7.89
C HIS A 51 -3.30 2.14 -8.94
N PRO A 52 -3.45 1.77 -10.23
CA PRO A 52 -2.52 2.17 -11.28
C PRO A 52 -2.52 3.69 -11.56
N LYS A 53 -3.51 4.42 -11.05
CA LYS A 53 -3.61 5.89 -11.15
C LYS A 53 -3.15 6.61 -9.87
N ALA A 54 -2.68 5.87 -8.87
CA ALA A 54 -2.08 6.45 -7.68
C ALA A 54 -0.83 7.26 -8.09
N ALA A 55 -0.74 8.47 -7.57
CA ALA A 55 0.40 9.35 -7.78
C ALA A 55 1.45 9.17 -6.70
N GLU A 56 1.00 8.89 -5.47
CA GLU A 56 1.83 8.63 -4.32
C GLU A 56 1.24 7.44 -3.56
N LEU A 57 2.13 6.56 -3.09
CA LEU A 57 1.85 5.43 -2.23
C LEU A 57 2.85 5.49 -1.09
N ASP A 58 2.37 5.47 0.16
CA ASP A 58 3.22 5.41 1.35
C ASP A 58 2.85 4.19 2.19
N VAL A 59 3.83 3.34 2.47
CA VAL A 59 3.61 2.05 3.13
C VAL A 59 4.02 2.13 4.59
N ARG A 60 3.14 1.64 5.47
CA ARG A 60 3.38 1.54 6.91
C ARG A 60 3.11 0.12 7.40
N ILE A 61 4.18 -0.60 7.73
CA ILE A 61 4.07 -1.91 8.36
C ILE A 61 3.75 -1.73 9.85
N THR A 62 2.60 -2.24 10.29
CA THR A 62 2.09 -1.99 11.66
C THR A 62 2.29 -3.15 12.61
N ARG A 63 2.14 -4.40 12.15
CA ARG A 63 2.29 -5.59 13.00
C ARG A 63 2.67 -6.84 12.22
N LEU A 64 3.37 -7.73 12.91
CA LEU A 64 3.51 -9.13 12.53
C LEU A 64 2.24 -9.86 12.97
N LEU A 65 1.55 -10.53 12.05
CA LEU A 65 0.32 -11.27 12.33
C LEU A 65 0.60 -12.73 12.67
N LYS A 66 1.47 -13.39 11.90
CA LYS A 66 1.79 -14.83 12.02
C LYS A 66 3.23 -15.12 11.60
#